data_AF-A0A622DU24-F1
#
_entry.id   AF-A0A622DU24-F1
#
_cell.length_a   1.000
_cell.length_b   1.000
_cell.length_c   1.000
_cell.angle_alpha   90.00
_cell.angle_beta   90.00
_cell.angle_gamma   90.00
#
_symmetry.space_group_name_H-M   'P 1'
#
loop_
_entity.id
_entity.type
_entity.pdbx_description
1 polymer ?
#
loop_
_entity_poly.entity_id
_entity_poly.type
_entity_poly.pdbx_seq_one_letter_code
_entity_poly.pdbx_strand_id
1 'polypeptide(L)'
;MKYQVKEFIDEKYSKAVNILKDNLKEHYHIFYGLRLSEILFPASEYGSEMFFQEFEAINSVILPLVIFDLIDRKPIMVIGFGEVSGADSLVDSGIEVISLDGLSDLLLVEKLTLLFN
;
A
#
# COMPACT_ATOMS: atom_id res chain seq x y z
N MET A 1 -24.55 17.21 -2.40
CA MET A 1 -23.36 16.49 -1.91
C MET A 1 -22.15 17.38 -2.07
N LYS A 2 -21.40 17.66 -1.00
CA LYS A 2 -20.05 18.21 -1.12
C LYS A 2 -19.11 17.02 -1.22
N TYR A 3 -18.46 16.84 -2.37
CA TYR A 3 -17.34 15.92 -2.46
C TYR A 3 -16.21 16.53 -1.62
N GLN A 4 -15.91 15.93 -0.47
CA GLN A 4 -14.67 16.24 0.23
C GLN A 4 -13.56 15.60 -0.59
N VAL A 5 -12.85 16.43 -1.36
CA VAL A 5 -11.59 16.01 -1.97
C VAL A 5 -10.64 15.76 -0.80
N LYS A 6 -10.47 14.50 -0.44
CA LYS A 6 -9.46 14.10 0.53
C LYS A 6 -8.14 14.07 -0.23
N GLU A 7 -7.25 15.02 0.04
CA GLU A 7 -5.88 14.95 -0.46
C GLU A 7 -5.22 13.71 0.17
N PHE A 8 -5.10 12.64 -0.60
CA PHE A 8 -4.48 11.40 -0.17
C PHE A 8 -2.95 11.45 -0.23
N ILE A 9 -2.41 12.37 -1.02
CA ILE A 9 -0.98 12.59 -1.20
C ILE A 9 -0.68 14.00 -0.72
N ASP A 10 -0.05 14.10 0.44
CA ASP A 10 0.54 15.34 0.88
C ASP A 10 1.95 15.52 0.26
N GLU A 11 2.63 16.60 0.62
CA GLU A 11 3.98 16.85 0.14
C GLU A 11 4.96 15.73 0.54
N LYS A 12 4.74 15.08 1.69
CA LYS A 12 5.60 14.00 2.18
C LYS A 12 5.47 12.76 1.29
N TYR A 13 4.26 12.32 0.98
CA TYR A 13 4.04 11.19 0.08
C TYR A 13 4.48 11.51 -1.36
N SER A 14 4.31 12.74 -1.83
CA SER A 14 4.81 13.16 -3.16
C SER A 14 6.33 13.02 -3.26
N LYS A 15 7.07 13.47 -2.24
CA LYS A 15 8.53 13.31 -2.17
C LYS A 15 8.94 11.85 -2.08
N ALA A 16 8.22 11.06 -1.27
CA ALA A 16 8.49 9.63 -1.13
C ALA A 16 8.33 8.88 -2.45
N VAL A 17 7.28 9.17 -3.23
CA VAL A 17 7.09 8.57 -4.56
C VAL A 17 8.27 8.87 -5.47
N ASN A 18 8.77 10.11 -5.51
CA ASN A 18 9.92 10.45 -6.36
C ASN A 18 11.20 9.72 -5.92
N ILE A 19 11.51 9.73 -4.62
CA ILE A 19 12.68 9.01 -4.07
C ILE A 19 12.60 7.52 -4.46
N LEU A 20 11.46 6.88 -4.22
CA LEU A 20 11.29 5.47 -4.54
C LEU A 20 11.39 5.21 -6.05
N LYS A 21 10.78 6.04 -6.91
CA LYS A 21 10.87 5.90 -8.38
C LYS A 21 12.31 5.98 -8.88
N ASP A 22 13.12 6.85 -8.29
CA ASP A 22 14.51 7.06 -8.71
C ASP A 22 15.44 5.91 -8.26
N ASN A 23 15.07 5.15 -7.24
CA ASN A 23 15.93 4.13 -6.63
C ASN A 23 15.49 2.68 -6.92
N LEU A 24 14.19 2.42 -7.11
CA LEU A 24 13.67 1.08 -7.37
C LEU A 24 14.17 0.48 -8.70
N LYS A 25 14.34 -0.84 -8.73
CA LYS A 25 14.54 -1.59 -9.98
C LYS A 25 13.37 -1.39 -10.94
N GLU A 26 13.64 -1.44 -12.24
CA GLU A 26 12.68 -1.11 -13.31
C GLU A 26 11.38 -1.93 -13.27
N HIS A 27 11.42 -3.16 -12.74
CA HIS A 27 10.24 -4.02 -12.66
C HIS A 27 9.35 -3.74 -11.45
N TYR A 28 9.72 -2.82 -10.56
CA TYR A 28 8.86 -2.37 -9.47
C TYR A 28 8.12 -1.09 -9.84
N HIS A 29 6.82 -1.07 -9.57
CA HIS A 29 5.98 0.11 -9.72
C HIS A 29 5.41 0.56 -8.38
N ILE A 30 5.16 1.87 -8.25
CA ILE A 30 4.55 2.44 -7.04
C ILE A 30 3.17 2.94 -7.37
N PHE A 31 2.17 2.35 -6.73
CA PHE A 31 0.83 2.90 -6.65
C PHE A 31 0.65 3.67 -5.35
N TYR A 32 -0.29 4.61 -5.35
CA TYR A 32 -0.65 5.37 -4.16
C TYR A 32 -2.16 5.54 -4.09
N GLY A 33 -2.70 5.64 -2.87
CA GLY A 33 -4.13 5.84 -2.66
C GLY A 33 -5.01 4.68 -3.15
N LEU A 34 -4.46 3.46 -3.21
CA LEU A 34 -5.22 2.26 -3.56
C LEU A 34 -6.13 1.85 -2.41
N ARG A 35 -7.32 1.33 -2.71
CA ARG A 35 -8.15 0.71 -1.66
C ARG A 35 -7.60 -0.67 -1.35
N LEU A 36 -7.70 -1.09 -0.08
CA LEU A 36 -7.27 -2.43 0.31
C LEU A 36 -8.05 -3.52 -0.43
N SER A 37 -9.31 -3.26 -0.81
CA SER A 37 -10.13 -4.13 -1.67
C SER A 37 -9.60 -4.35 -3.09
N GLU A 38 -8.67 -3.52 -3.57
CA GLU A 38 -7.97 -3.73 -4.86
C GLU A 38 -6.86 -4.79 -4.74
N ILE A 39 -6.47 -5.13 -3.50
CA ILE A 39 -5.38 -6.04 -3.20
C ILE A 39 -5.90 -7.33 -2.54
N LEU A 40 -6.81 -7.18 -1.58
CA LEU A 40 -7.41 -8.27 -0.85
C LEU A 40 -8.84 -8.51 -1.32
N PHE A 41 -9.22 -9.78 -1.32
CA PHE A 41 -10.58 -10.20 -1.61
C PHE A 41 -11.19 -10.85 -0.37
N PRO A 42 -12.47 -10.61 -0.06
CA PRO A 42 -13.16 -11.30 1.03
C PRO A 42 -13.04 -12.82 0.88
N ALA A 43 -12.88 -13.53 2.00
CA ALA A 43 -12.77 -14.98 2.01
C ALA A 43 -14.16 -15.65 1.99
N SER A 44 -15.18 -14.91 2.43
CA SER A 44 -16.57 -15.37 2.46
C SER A 44 -17.17 -15.59 1.07
N GLU A 45 -18.22 -16.41 1.00
CA GLU A 45 -18.94 -16.71 -0.25
C GLU A 45 -19.53 -15.44 -0.87
N TYR A 46 -19.23 -15.21 -2.15
CA TYR A 46 -19.70 -14.04 -2.89
C TYR A 46 -21.23 -13.92 -2.86
N GLY A 47 -21.73 -12.75 -2.46
CA GLY A 47 -23.17 -12.47 -2.35
C GLY A 47 -23.79 -12.83 -1.00
N SER A 48 -23.03 -13.41 -0.07
CA SER A 48 -23.45 -13.57 1.32
C SER A 48 -23.39 -12.24 2.09
N GLU A 49 -24.16 -12.12 3.18
CA GLU A 49 -24.09 -10.95 4.07
C GLU A 49 -22.67 -10.76 4.64
N MET A 50 -22.00 -11.86 5.02
CA MET A 50 -20.61 -11.82 5.50
C MET A 50 -19.64 -11.28 4.45
N PHE A 51 -19.78 -11.69 3.18
CA PHE A 51 -18.98 -11.14 2.09
C PHE A 51 -19.13 -9.62 1.98
N PHE A 52 -20.35 -9.10 2.08
CA PHE A 52 -20.58 -7.65 1.99
C PHE A 52 -19.93 -6.89 3.15
N GLN A 53 -20.03 -7.43 4.38
CA GLN A 53 -19.41 -6.83 5.57
C GLN A 53 -17.88 -6.83 5.47
N GLU A 54 -17.27 -7.95 5.05
CA GLU A 54 -15.83 -8.05 4.81
C GLU A 54 -15.39 -7.08 3.72
N PHE A 55 -16.10 -7.03 2.60
CA PHE A 55 -15.79 -6.14 1.48
C PHE A 55 -15.86 -4.66 1.89
N GLU A 56 -16.90 -4.26 2.62
CA GLU A 56 -17.05 -2.87 3.07
C GLU A 56 -15.92 -2.47 4.01
N ALA A 57 -15.53 -3.37 4.93
CA ALA A 57 -14.42 -3.14 5.85
C ALA A 57 -13.11 -2.86 5.08
N ILE A 58 -12.74 -3.72 4.12
CA ILE A 58 -11.50 -3.52 3.35
C ILE A 58 -11.61 -2.37 2.32
N ASN A 59 -12.77 -2.13 1.71
CA ASN A 59 -12.95 -1.05 0.73
C ASN A 59 -12.90 0.34 1.39
N SER A 60 -13.15 0.44 2.70
CA SER A 60 -13.01 1.67 3.47
C SER A 60 -11.55 2.08 3.73
N VAL A 61 -10.62 1.12 3.63
CA VAL A 61 -9.20 1.33 3.91
C VAL A 61 -8.49 1.79 2.64
N ILE A 62 -7.74 2.88 2.75
CA ILE A 62 -6.93 3.42 1.67
C ILE A 62 -5.47 3.31 2.04
N LEU A 63 -4.73 2.60 1.21
CA LEU A 63 -3.33 2.31 1.38
C LEU A 63 -2.49 3.49 0.87
N PRO A 64 -1.45 3.86 1.62
CA PRO A 64 -0.60 5.01 1.31
C PRO A 64 0.21 4.78 0.04
N LEU A 65 1.33 4.05 0.13
CA LEU A 65 2.16 3.66 -1.01
C LEU A 65 2.20 2.15 -1.10
N VAL A 66 2.10 1.62 -2.32
CA VAL A 66 2.14 0.18 -2.59
C VAL A 66 3.20 -0.08 -3.65
N ILE A 67 4.20 -0.88 -3.32
CA ILE A 67 5.17 -1.40 -4.28
C ILE A 67 4.60 -2.66 -4.90
N PHE A 68 4.55 -2.67 -6.22
CA PHE A 68 4.02 -3.74 -7.04
C PHE A 68 5.11 -4.31 -7.93
N ASP A 69 5.27 -5.63 -7.90
CA ASP A 69 6.19 -6.36 -8.79
C ASP A 69 5.49 -6.63 -10.12
N LEU A 70 6.02 -6.07 -11.22
CA LEU A 70 5.45 -6.24 -12.56
C LEU A 70 5.77 -7.61 -13.17
N ILE A 71 6.80 -8.31 -12.69
CA ILE A 71 7.15 -9.67 -13.12
C ILE A 71 6.18 -10.65 -12.49
N ASP A 72 6.08 -10.63 -11.17
CA ASP A 72 5.20 -11.53 -10.40
C ASP A 72 3.73 -11.08 -10.41
N ARG A 73 3.46 -9.85 -10.89
CA ARG A 73 2.13 -9.22 -10.98
C ARG A 73 1.38 -9.20 -9.65
N LYS A 74 2.09 -8.86 -8.57
CA LYS A 74 1.51 -8.79 -7.23
C LYS A 74 2.03 -7.60 -6.44
N PRO A 75 1.24 -7.05 -5.51
CA PRO A 75 1.77 -6.16 -4.49
C PRO A 75 2.71 -6.94 -3.58
N ILE A 76 3.85 -6.34 -3.24
CA ILE A 76 4.86 -6.97 -2.38
C ILE A 76 5.08 -6.20 -1.08
N MET A 77 4.80 -4.89 -1.07
CA MET A 77 5.05 -4.05 0.09
C MET A 77 4.10 -2.85 0.14
N VAL A 78 3.67 -2.49 1.34
CA VAL A 78 2.95 -1.24 1.65
C VAL A 78 3.82 -0.38 2.55
N ILE A 79 3.99 0.90 2.18
CA ILE A 79 4.82 1.86 2.92
C ILE A 79 3.94 3.01 3.39
N GLY A 80 3.85 3.20 4.70
CA GLY A 80 3.19 4.33 5.33
C GLY A 80 4.13 5.16 6.19
N PHE A 81 3.76 6.41 6.44
CA PHE A 81 4.35 7.21 7.50
C PHE A 81 3.45 7.16 8.73
N GLY A 82 3.86 6.42 9.77
CA GLY A 82 3.00 6.07 10.89
C GLY A 82 2.15 4.80 10.64
N GLU A 83 1.12 4.60 11.47
CA GLU A 83 0.30 3.39 11.45
C GLU A 83 -0.39 3.17 10.08
N VAL A 84 -0.31 1.95 9.56
CA VAL A 84 -0.97 1.54 8.31
C VAL A 84 -2.21 0.73 8.65
N SER A 85 -3.39 1.29 8.35
CA SER A 85 -4.65 0.58 8.50
C SER A 85 -4.68 -0.70 7.66
N GLY A 86 -5.13 -1.81 8.26
CA GLY A 86 -5.20 -3.12 7.60
C GLY A 86 -3.88 -3.86 7.51
N ALA A 87 -2.86 -3.46 8.30
CA ALA A 87 -1.54 -4.11 8.30
C ALA A 87 -1.59 -5.61 8.54
N ASP A 88 -2.36 -6.09 9.53
CA ASP A 88 -2.46 -7.51 9.85
C ASP A 88 -2.95 -8.32 8.63
N SER A 89 -4.03 -7.87 7.97
CA SER A 89 -4.57 -8.55 6.79
C SER A 89 -3.61 -8.55 5.60
N LEU A 90 -2.79 -7.51 5.45
CA LEU A 90 -1.75 -7.45 4.42
C LEU A 90 -0.64 -8.46 4.70
N VAL A 91 -0.16 -8.52 5.95
CA VAL A 91 0.88 -9.46 6.39
C VAL A 91 0.40 -10.90 6.27
N ASP A 92 -0.83 -11.20 6.67
CA ASP A 92 -1.46 -12.52 6.52
C ASP A 92 -1.56 -12.95 5.05
N SER A 93 -1.63 -11.97 4.14
CA SER A 93 -1.66 -12.19 2.69
C SER A 93 -0.26 -12.21 2.05
N GLY A 94 0.80 -12.19 2.86
CA GLY A 94 2.19 -12.24 2.40
C GLY A 94 2.74 -10.91 1.86
N ILE A 95 2.08 -9.79 2.15
CA ILE A 95 2.52 -8.46 1.75
C ILE A 95 3.24 -7.81 2.93
N GLU A 96 4.46 -7.33 2.69
CA GLU A 96 5.20 -6.65 3.75
C GLU A 96 4.61 -5.27 4.04
N VAL A 97 4.57 -4.89 5.32
CA VAL A 97 4.12 -3.55 5.73
C VAL A 97 5.25 -2.85 6.47
N ILE A 98 5.61 -1.66 6.00
CA ILE A 98 6.64 -0.83 6.61
C ILE A 98 6.02 0.50 7.03
N SER A 99 6.15 0.78 8.33
CA SER A 99 5.84 2.09 8.91
C SER A 99 7.14 2.86 9.11
N LEU A 100 7.21 4.05 8.52
CA LEU A 100 8.38 4.93 8.58
C LEU A 100 8.10 6.18 9.41
N ASP A 101 9.12 6.70 10.08
CA ASP A 101 9.02 7.94 10.83
C ASP A 101 9.28 9.14 9.89
N GLY A 102 10.26 9.01 8.99
CA GLY A 102 10.75 10.07 8.11
C GLY A 102 11.09 9.63 6.70
N LEU A 103 11.31 10.61 5.81
CA LEU A 103 11.70 10.36 4.42
C LEU A 103 13.09 9.71 4.31
N SER A 104 14.00 10.00 5.25
CA SER A 104 15.32 9.36 5.33
C SER A 104 15.24 7.85 5.38
N ASP A 105 14.21 7.32 6.04
CA ASP A 105 14.08 5.90 6.33
C ASP A 105 13.82 5.09 5.05
N LEU A 106 13.28 5.73 4.00
CA LEU A 106 13.14 5.14 2.67
C LEU A 106 14.47 4.62 2.11
N LEU A 107 15.59 5.21 2.52
CA LEU A 107 16.93 4.85 2.04
C LEU A 107 17.72 4.01 3.05
N LEU A 108 17.21 3.82 4.26
CA LEU A 108 17.93 3.17 5.37
C LEU A 108 17.33 1.81 5.74
N VAL A 109 16.04 1.59 5.47
CA VAL A 109 15.38 0.32 5.82
C VAL A 109 15.86 -0.80 4.90
N GLU A 110 16.55 -1.78 5.49
CA GLU A 110 17.20 -2.88 4.76
C GLU A 110 16.27 -3.55 3.75
N LYS A 111 15.05 -3.91 4.16
CA LYS A 111 14.04 -4.55 3.29
C LYS A 111 13.73 -3.76 2.01
N LEU A 112 13.68 -2.44 2.11
CA LEU A 112 13.42 -1.56 0.98
C LEU A 112 14.67 -1.39 0.12
N THR A 113 15.86 -1.28 0.74
CA THR A 113 17.12 -1.17 -0.01
C THR A 113 17.42 -2.39 -0.88
N LEU A 114 16.93 -3.58 -0.52
CA LEU A 114 17.03 -4.79 -1.36
C LEU A 114 16.29 -4.66 -2.72
N LEU A 115 15.32 -3.75 -2.79
CA LEU A 115 14.54 -3.46 -4.00
C LEU A 115 15.21 -2.41 -4.90
N PHE A 116 16.27 -1.76 -4.43
CA PHE A 116 16.98 -0.72 -5.15
C PHE A 116 18.07 -1.27 -6.08
N ASN A 117 18.49 -0.45 -7.05
CA ASN A 117 19.57 -0.74 -8.00
C ASN A 117 20.96 -0.65 -7.36
#